data_AF-A0A142YB21-F1
#
_entry.id   AF-A0A142YB21-F1
#
_cell.length_a   1.000
_cell.length_b   1.000
_cell.length_c   1.000
_cell.angle_alpha   90.00
_cell.angle_beta   90.00
_cell.angle_gamma   90.00
#
_symmetry.space_group_name_H-M   'P 1'
#
loop_
_entity.id
_entity.type
_entity.pdbx_description
1 polymer ?
#
loop_
_entity_poly.entity_id
_entity_poly.type
_entity_poly.pdbx_seq_one_letter_code
_entity_poly.pdbx_strand_id
1 'polypeptide(L)'
;MGRMYCHPAMKQLKDQQTRYAPRERRLEQVERAEQLLGEIEQTKRYPYDYLCFRITGFRPDNGSVLMLEGDEARRDLRQFVEDLSATIRQPVEQAAEPVLTVDEVSKRFNVSTRTVTRWRRQGLVARRFVIDGRAKVGFLESSLQRFVAEHRGQVERGSKFRQLTDAERDEIIRRARRMSQFRSGEVGLIEVARRIARKMARSTETVRLTLKAYDREHPDRAIFGPSTTPLDDDMKAKIYLRHRMGVSAENLAVESGRTRSSIYRIINEVRAKRILETKLEFIGNDTFAEPKAKAVILAPLPAPADGKAPRRPKAPKGLPPYLASLYEVPLLDREQEAHLFRQMNYLKSEAVKLREKLDPAKAKTAALDKIDALQEQALAVKNQIIRANLRLVVSIAKRHVGPSNNFFELVSDGNMSLIRAVEKFDYARGNKFSTYASWAIMKNYARTIPEENYRRDRFVTGHEEMFEAAADNRIDEHEYESALKRMQEAIRGMLDRLDDREKLIITSRFGLGGTSERTLEQLGRELGITKERVRQIESRGVDKLRRIAGEQKLDLPML
;
A
#
# COMPACT_ATOMS: atom_id res chain seq x y z
N MET A 1 18.41 -19.25 -32.20
CA MET A 1 17.71 -19.78 -31.01
C MET A 1 18.64 -20.81 -30.39
N GLY A 2 18.88 -20.74 -29.08
CA GLY A 2 19.88 -21.57 -28.42
C GLY A 2 19.66 -23.04 -28.75
N ARG A 3 20.65 -23.65 -29.39
CA ARG A 3 20.75 -25.11 -29.60
C ARG A 3 20.95 -25.75 -28.23
N MET A 4 19.90 -25.78 -27.43
CA MET A 4 20.00 -26.18 -26.04
C MET A 4 19.02 -27.33 -25.82
N TYR A 5 19.61 -28.51 -25.70
CA TYR A 5 18.96 -29.68 -25.15
C TYR A 5 18.58 -29.37 -23.71
N CYS A 6 17.39 -29.79 -23.30
CA CYS A 6 16.92 -29.74 -21.93
C CYS A 6 17.77 -30.66 -21.07
N HIS A 7 18.07 -31.86 -21.57
CA HIS A 7 18.91 -32.83 -20.88
C HIS A 7 20.28 -33.04 -21.57
N PRO A 8 21.41 -32.95 -20.84
CA PRO A 8 22.74 -33.14 -21.42
C PRO A 8 22.97 -34.53 -22.03
N ALA A 9 22.30 -35.56 -21.53
CA ALA A 9 22.40 -36.94 -22.06
C ALA A 9 21.95 -37.07 -23.52
N MET A 10 20.93 -36.31 -23.94
CA MET A 10 20.48 -36.31 -25.35
C MET A 10 21.48 -35.60 -26.26
N LYS A 11 22.13 -34.54 -25.76
CA LYS A 11 23.23 -33.88 -26.49
C LYS A 11 24.43 -34.83 -26.64
N GLN A 12 24.81 -35.52 -25.58
CA GLN A 12 25.90 -36.50 -25.59
C GLN A 12 25.60 -37.64 -26.58
N LEU A 13 24.37 -38.15 -26.60
CA LEU A 13 23.94 -39.15 -27.58
C LEU A 13 24.15 -38.64 -29.01
N LYS A 14 23.70 -37.42 -29.32
CA LYS A 14 23.90 -36.81 -30.64
C LYS A 14 25.37 -36.70 -31.00
N ASP A 15 26.20 -36.22 -30.06
CA ASP A 15 27.63 -36.03 -30.28
C ASP A 15 28.34 -37.37 -30.51
N GLN A 16 27.96 -38.43 -29.80
CA GLN A 16 28.44 -39.80 -30.02
C GLN A 16 28.05 -40.31 -31.42
N GLN A 17 26.78 -40.20 -31.80
CA GLN A 17 26.34 -40.65 -33.13
C GLN A 17 27.03 -39.86 -34.25
N THR A 18 27.25 -38.56 -34.05
CA THR A 18 27.98 -37.74 -35.02
C THR A 18 29.43 -38.19 -35.23
N ARG A 19 30.10 -38.64 -34.15
CA ARG A 19 31.51 -39.06 -34.19
C ARG A 19 31.71 -40.48 -34.72
N TYR A 20 30.83 -41.40 -34.33
CA TYR A 20 31.08 -42.83 -34.50
C TYR A 20 30.13 -43.51 -35.51
N ALA A 21 28.94 -42.97 -35.75
CA ALA A 21 27.97 -43.62 -36.64
C ALA A 21 28.20 -43.23 -38.11
N PRO A 22 28.24 -44.22 -39.03
CA PRO A 22 28.35 -43.95 -40.46
C PRO A 22 27.11 -43.19 -40.97
N ARG A 23 27.25 -42.53 -42.14
CA ARG A 23 26.22 -41.64 -42.69
C ARG A 23 24.85 -42.31 -42.80
N GLU A 24 24.79 -43.55 -43.27
CA GLU A 24 23.55 -44.33 -43.44
C GLU A 24 22.85 -44.60 -42.11
N ARG A 25 23.62 -44.99 -41.08
CA ARG A 25 23.08 -45.19 -39.73
C ARG A 25 22.54 -43.91 -39.12
N ARG A 26 23.20 -42.77 -39.36
CA ARG A 26 22.68 -41.47 -38.91
C ARG A 26 21.35 -41.11 -39.58
N LEU A 27 21.18 -41.44 -40.86
CA LEU A 27 19.92 -41.23 -41.57
C LEU A 27 18.79 -42.07 -40.95
N GLU A 28 19.05 -43.36 -40.73
CA GLU A 28 18.13 -44.29 -40.07
C GLU A 28 17.75 -43.80 -38.65
N GLN A 29 18.72 -43.31 -37.88
CA GLN A 29 18.49 -42.76 -36.54
C GLN A 29 17.65 -41.48 -36.55
N VAL A 30 17.82 -40.61 -37.56
CA VAL A 30 16.97 -39.43 -37.74
C VAL A 30 15.52 -39.87 -37.97
N GLU A 31 15.27 -40.85 -38.84
CA GLU A 31 13.93 -41.37 -39.11
C GLU A 31 13.29 -42.01 -37.87
N ARG A 32 14.04 -42.86 -37.16
CA ARG A 32 13.59 -43.47 -35.90
C ARG A 32 13.27 -42.42 -34.83
N ALA A 33 14.07 -41.37 -34.71
CA ALA A 33 13.84 -40.29 -33.75
C ALA A 33 12.57 -39.48 -34.09
N GLU A 34 12.28 -39.25 -35.37
CA GLU A 34 11.04 -38.59 -35.81
C GLU A 34 9.80 -39.46 -35.59
N GLN A 35 9.91 -40.76 -35.81
CA GLN A 35 8.82 -41.70 -35.52
C GLN A 35 8.53 -41.74 -34.01
N LEU A 36 9.57 -41.91 -33.19
CA LEU A 36 9.47 -41.89 -31.73
C LEU A 36 8.83 -40.61 -31.21
N LEU A 37 9.10 -39.46 -31.84
CA LEU A 37 8.50 -38.19 -31.47
C LEU A 37 6.96 -38.17 -31.60
N GLY A 38 6.42 -38.93 -32.55
CA GLY A 38 4.97 -39.11 -32.70
C GLY A 38 4.35 -39.99 -31.60
N GLU A 39 5.14 -40.87 -30.99
CA GLU A 39 4.67 -41.84 -29.99
C GLU A 39 4.74 -41.32 -28.54
N ILE A 40 5.66 -40.39 -28.25
CA ILE A 40 5.86 -39.87 -26.90
C ILE A 40 4.73 -38.95 -26.48
N GLU A 41 3.99 -39.33 -25.43
CA GLU A 41 2.99 -38.48 -24.77
C GLU A 41 3.65 -37.44 -23.84
N GLN A 42 3.12 -36.20 -23.85
CA GLN A 42 3.68 -35.08 -23.08
C GLN A 42 3.60 -35.25 -21.55
N THR A 43 2.61 -35.98 -21.06
CA THR A 43 2.30 -36.12 -19.62
C THR A 43 2.98 -37.32 -18.97
N LYS A 44 3.67 -38.16 -19.75
CA LYS A 44 4.34 -39.38 -19.27
C LYS A 44 5.85 -39.14 -19.11
N ARG A 45 6.48 -39.94 -18.25
CA ARG A 45 7.93 -39.97 -18.07
C ARG A 45 8.54 -41.14 -18.83
N TYR A 46 9.69 -40.92 -19.45
CA TYR A 46 10.39 -41.91 -20.26
C TYR A 46 11.82 -42.12 -19.75
N PRO A 47 12.23 -43.37 -19.48
CA PRO A 47 13.62 -43.70 -19.21
C PRO A 47 14.55 -43.30 -20.38
N TYR A 48 15.75 -42.83 -20.08
CA TYR A 48 16.71 -42.44 -21.12
C TYR A 48 17.19 -43.64 -21.96
N ASP A 49 17.41 -44.80 -21.35
CA ASP A 49 17.76 -46.05 -22.03
C ASP A 49 16.69 -46.48 -23.06
N TYR A 50 15.41 -46.28 -22.75
CA TYR A 50 14.32 -46.47 -23.70
C TYR A 50 14.45 -45.54 -24.92
N LEU A 51 14.68 -44.24 -24.70
CA LEU A 51 14.87 -43.29 -25.80
C LEU A 51 16.11 -43.64 -26.64
N CYS A 52 17.22 -43.98 -26.00
CA CYS A 52 18.47 -44.37 -26.66
C CYS A 52 18.28 -45.63 -27.52
N PHE A 53 17.63 -46.65 -26.97
CA PHE A 53 17.34 -47.90 -27.68
C PHE A 53 16.43 -47.68 -28.89
N ARG A 54 15.36 -46.88 -28.73
CA ARG A 54 14.43 -46.59 -29.83
C ARG A 54 15.09 -45.83 -30.98
N ILE A 55 16.09 -44.99 -30.70
CA ILE A 55 16.84 -44.26 -31.73
C ILE A 55 17.93 -45.13 -32.34
N THR A 56 18.78 -45.76 -31.51
CA THR A 56 20.05 -46.38 -31.96
C THR A 56 19.99 -47.90 -32.09
N GLY A 57 19.00 -48.55 -31.47
CA GLY A 57 18.94 -50.01 -31.33
C GLY A 57 19.83 -50.57 -30.21
N PHE A 58 20.59 -49.74 -29.50
CA PHE A 58 21.49 -50.15 -28.42
C PHE A 58 20.97 -49.68 -27.06
N ARG A 59 21.10 -50.53 -26.03
CA ARG A 59 20.81 -50.16 -24.64
C ARG A 59 22.12 -49.87 -23.93
N PRO A 60 22.30 -48.69 -23.31
CA PRO A 60 23.49 -48.43 -22.52
C PRO A 60 23.60 -49.40 -21.32
N ASP A 61 24.80 -49.94 -21.08
CA ASP A 61 25.05 -51.04 -20.12
C ASP A 61 24.75 -50.67 -18.65
N ASN A 62 24.65 -49.38 -18.34
CA ASN A 62 24.20 -48.90 -17.03
C ASN A 62 22.72 -48.53 -17.12
N GLY A 63 21.85 -49.34 -16.50
CA GLY A 63 20.41 -49.06 -16.38
C GLY A 63 20.20 -47.61 -15.94
N SER A 64 19.70 -46.77 -16.84
CA SER A 64 19.70 -45.33 -16.58
C SER A 64 18.62 -45.00 -15.55
N VAL A 65 19.02 -44.52 -14.37
CA VAL A 65 18.10 -43.91 -13.38
C VAL A 65 17.46 -42.63 -13.94
N LEU A 66 18.00 -42.11 -15.03
CA LEU A 66 17.55 -40.88 -15.66
C LEU A 66 16.18 -41.05 -16.34
N MET A 67 15.20 -40.31 -15.83
CA MET A 67 13.85 -40.20 -16.36
C MET A 67 13.65 -38.79 -16.95
N LEU A 68 13.16 -38.72 -18.20
CA LEU A 68 12.82 -37.46 -18.86
C LEU A 68 11.31 -37.27 -18.85
N GLU A 69 10.86 -36.06 -18.54
CA GLU A 69 9.46 -35.68 -18.77
C GLU A 69 9.16 -35.70 -20.28
N GLY A 70 7.94 -36.08 -20.66
CA GLY A 70 7.57 -36.27 -22.05
C GLY A 70 7.67 -35.01 -22.91
N ASP A 71 7.40 -33.83 -22.33
CA ASP A 71 7.56 -32.55 -23.00
C ASP A 71 9.03 -32.18 -23.26
N GLU A 72 9.91 -32.43 -22.28
CA GLU A 72 11.37 -32.30 -22.40
C GLU A 72 11.94 -33.29 -23.41
N ALA A 73 11.55 -34.57 -23.33
CA ALA A 73 11.97 -35.61 -24.25
C ALA A 73 11.58 -35.28 -25.71
N ARG A 74 10.34 -34.82 -25.95
CA ARG A 74 9.90 -34.36 -27.28
C ARG A 74 10.74 -33.19 -27.76
N ARG A 75 11.09 -32.25 -26.89
CA ARG A 75 11.90 -31.07 -27.26
C ARG A 75 13.32 -31.48 -27.66
N ASP A 76 13.91 -32.39 -26.90
CA ASP A 76 15.27 -32.88 -27.15
C ASP A 76 15.34 -33.76 -28.39
N LEU A 77 14.32 -34.59 -28.65
CA LEU A 77 14.22 -35.37 -29.88
C LEU A 77 14.11 -34.47 -31.13
N ARG A 78 13.34 -33.37 -31.09
CA ARG A 78 13.32 -32.41 -32.22
C ARG A 78 14.69 -31.82 -32.48
N GLN A 79 15.39 -31.44 -31.42
CA GLN A 79 16.73 -30.87 -31.55
C GLN A 79 17.73 -31.92 -32.05
N PHE A 80 17.62 -33.16 -31.58
CA PHE A 80 18.41 -34.30 -32.03
C PHE A 80 18.25 -34.54 -33.54
N VAL A 81 17.01 -34.58 -34.04
CA VAL A 81 16.68 -34.72 -35.47
C VAL A 81 17.30 -33.58 -36.29
N GLU A 82 17.13 -32.33 -35.86
CA GLU A 82 17.64 -31.17 -36.60
C GLU A 82 19.18 -31.14 -36.62
N ASP A 83 19.82 -31.43 -35.49
CA ASP A 83 21.28 -31.43 -35.38
C ASP A 83 21.92 -32.62 -36.09
N LEU A 84 21.36 -33.83 -35.96
CA LEU A 84 21.91 -35.02 -36.58
C LEU A 84 21.74 -34.96 -38.11
N SER A 85 20.57 -34.51 -38.61
CA SER A 85 20.37 -34.31 -40.05
C SER A 85 21.33 -33.28 -40.65
N ALA A 86 21.72 -32.24 -39.90
CA ALA A 86 22.74 -31.27 -40.32
C ALA A 86 24.08 -31.92 -40.70
N THR A 87 24.43 -33.03 -40.05
CA THR A 87 25.70 -33.74 -40.24
C THR A 87 25.69 -34.71 -41.43
N ILE A 88 24.50 -35.02 -41.97
CA ILE A 88 24.32 -35.95 -43.09
C ILE A 88 24.53 -35.23 -44.43
N ARG A 89 24.24 -33.92 -44.47
CA ARG A 89 24.30 -33.06 -45.66
C ARG A 89 23.57 -33.69 -46.87
N GLN A 90 22.37 -34.21 -46.63
CA GLN A 90 21.54 -34.83 -47.66
C GLN A 90 21.06 -33.76 -48.67
N PRO A 91 21.29 -33.93 -49.98
CA PRO A 91 20.64 -33.13 -51.03
C PRO A 91 19.12 -33.34 -51.01
N VAL A 92 18.34 -32.32 -51.37
CA VAL A 92 16.86 -32.44 -51.36
C VAL A 92 16.36 -33.49 -52.35
N GLU A 93 17.08 -33.71 -53.44
CA GLU A 93 16.76 -34.70 -54.48
C GLU A 93 16.85 -36.15 -53.97
N GLN A 94 17.61 -36.36 -52.88
CA GLN A 94 17.76 -37.68 -52.23
C GLN A 94 16.79 -37.86 -51.06
N ALA A 95 15.88 -36.93 -50.81
CA ALA A 95 14.88 -37.07 -49.76
C ALA A 95 13.81 -38.10 -50.18
N ALA A 96 13.34 -38.90 -49.22
CA ALA A 96 12.32 -39.93 -49.47
C ALA A 96 10.94 -39.35 -49.85
N GLU A 97 10.70 -38.07 -49.55
CA GLU A 97 9.45 -37.36 -49.82
C GLU A 97 9.73 -35.87 -50.10
N PRO A 98 8.77 -35.12 -50.67
CA PRO A 98 8.95 -33.70 -50.97
C PRO A 98 9.36 -32.89 -49.73
N VAL A 99 10.41 -32.09 -49.88
CA VAL A 99 10.92 -31.20 -48.84
C VAL A 99 10.49 -29.77 -49.14
N LEU A 100 9.80 -29.15 -48.19
CA LEU A 100 9.39 -27.76 -48.27
C LEU A 100 10.31 -26.87 -47.43
N THR A 101 10.74 -25.76 -47.98
CA THR A 101 11.46 -24.69 -47.28
C THR A 101 10.52 -23.86 -46.41
N VAL A 102 11.10 -23.07 -45.49
CA VAL A 102 10.32 -22.13 -44.65
C VAL A 102 9.46 -21.17 -45.50
N ASP A 103 9.97 -20.73 -46.64
CA ASP A 103 9.27 -19.79 -47.52
C ASP A 103 8.13 -20.47 -48.29
N GLU A 104 8.32 -21.71 -48.72
CA GLU A 104 7.27 -22.50 -49.38
C GLU A 104 6.14 -22.85 -48.41
N VAL A 105 6.46 -23.22 -47.16
CA VAL A 105 5.45 -23.42 -46.11
C VAL A 105 4.70 -22.11 -45.81
N SER A 106 5.42 -20.98 -45.75
CA SER A 106 4.83 -19.66 -45.55
C SER A 106 3.81 -19.32 -46.64
N LYS A 107 4.16 -19.54 -47.92
CA LYS A 107 3.26 -19.34 -49.07
C LYS A 107 2.09 -20.30 -49.05
N ARG A 108 2.33 -21.60 -48.85
CA ARG A 108 1.30 -22.65 -48.89
C ARG A 108 0.18 -22.45 -47.87
N PHE A 109 0.53 -22.00 -46.66
CA PHE A 109 -0.45 -21.79 -45.59
C PHE A 109 -0.87 -20.32 -45.43
N ASN A 110 -0.42 -19.41 -46.30
CA ASN A 110 -0.67 -17.97 -46.19
C ASN A 110 -0.35 -17.42 -44.79
N VAL A 111 0.82 -17.77 -44.26
CA VAL A 111 1.30 -17.34 -42.93
C VAL A 111 2.66 -16.68 -43.05
N SER A 112 3.03 -15.80 -42.11
CA SER A 112 4.38 -15.21 -42.11
C SER A 112 5.47 -16.26 -41.82
N THR A 113 6.69 -16.03 -42.30
CA THR A 113 7.87 -16.86 -41.98
C THR A 113 8.16 -16.90 -40.47
N ARG A 114 7.81 -15.84 -39.73
CA ARG A 114 7.83 -15.82 -38.25
C ARG A 114 6.82 -16.80 -37.64
N THR A 115 5.66 -16.98 -38.25
CA THR A 115 4.65 -17.96 -37.84
C THR A 115 5.18 -19.38 -38.04
N VAL A 116 5.81 -19.69 -39.17
CA VAL A 116 6.45 -20.99 -39.42
C VAL A 116 7.56 -21.25 -38.40
N THR A 117 8.36 -20.24 -38.07
CA THR A 117 9.37 -20.33 -37.00
C THR A 117 8.74 -20.59 -35.63
N ARG A 118 7.53 -20.06 -35.37
CA ARG A 118 6.77 -20.34 -34.15
C ARG A 118 6.25 -21.76 -34.12
N TRP A 119 5.77 -22.30 -35.25
CA TRP A 119 5.32 -23.70 -35.36
C TRP A 119 6.43 -24.69 -35.01
N ARG A 120 7.68 -24.40 -35.39
CA ARG A 120 8.86 -25.20 -34.96
C ARG A 120 8.99 -25.29 -33.44
N ARG A 121 8.70 -24.20 -32.72
CA ARG A 121 8.73 -24.19 -31.24
C ARG A 121 7.58 -25.01 -30.65
N GLN A 122 6.49 -25.16 -31.39
CA GLN A 122 5.28 -25.85 -30.95
C GLN A 122 5.24 -27.32 -31.35
N GLY A 123 6.22 -27.80 -32.11
CA GLY A 123 6.33 -29.23 -32.43
C GLY A 123 6.58 -29.56 -33.88
N LEU A 124 6.58 -28.58 -34.80
CA LEU A 124 6.90 -28.84 -36.21
C LEU A 124 8.36 -29.29 -36.33
N VAL A 125 8.54 -30.55 -36.70
CA VAL A 125 9.85 -31.20 -36.87
C VAL A 125 10.53 -30.67 -38.12
N ALA A 126 11.82 -30.36 -38.03
CA ALA A 126 12.58 -29.81 -39.13
C ALA A 126 13.89 -30.58 -39.30
N ARG A 127 14.26 -30.87 -40.55
CA ARG A 127 15.55 -31.45 -40.93
C ARG A 127 16.39 -30.39 -41.65
N ARG A 128 17.70 -30.64 -41.76
CA ARG A 128 18.59 -29.81 -42.60
C ARG A 128 18.95 -30.55 -43.88
N PHE A 129 18.68 -29.90 -45.00
CA PHE A 129 19.00 -30.40 -46.34
C PHE A 129 19.95 -29.43 -47.05
N VAL A 130 20.69 -29.92 -48.03
CA VAL A 130 21.51 -29.10 -48.91
C VAL A 130 20.62 -28.64 -50.07
N ILE A 131 20.37 -27.34 -50.13
CA ILE A 131 19.58 -26.66 -51.16
C ILE A 131 20.44 -25.53 -51.73
N ASP A 132 20.68 -25.53 -53.03
CA ASP A 132 21.58 -24.58 -53.70
C ASP A 132 22.98 -24.55 -53.07
N GLY A 133 23.52 -25.72 -52.72
CA GLY A 133 24.82 -25.87 -52.08
C GLY A 133 24.89 -25.41 -50.61
N ARG A 134 23.80 -24.90 -50.02
CA ARG A 134 23.74 -24.43 -48.63
C ARG A 134 22.83 -25.29 -47.76
N ALA A 135 23.23 -25.52 -46.50
CA ALA A 135 22.43 -26.28 -45.55
C ALA A 135 21.24 -25.44 -45.01
N LYS A 136 20.08 -25.58 -45.65
CA LYS A 136 18.83 -24.89 -45.28
C LYS A 136 17.93 -25.80 -44.44
N VAL A 137 17.02 -25.20 -43.70
CA VAL A 137 15.99 -25.92 -42.94
C VAL A 137 14.87 -26.32 -43.90
N GLY A 138 14.51 -27.59 -43.91
CA GLY A 138 13.41 -28.15 -44.70
C GLY A 138 12.47 -28.99 -43.85
N PHE A 139 11.23 -29.06 -44.30
CA PHE A 139 10.15 -29.82 -43.67
C PHE A 139 9.70 -30.89 -44.65
N LEU A 140 9.67 -32.12 -44.18
CA LEU A 140 9.07 -33.21 -44.94
C LEU A 140 7.55 -33.02 -45.01
N GLU A 141 6.94 -33.41 -46.13
CA GLU A 141 5.49 -33.32 -46.34
C GLU A 141 4.71 -34.05 -45.22
N SER A 142 5.12 -35.26 -44.86
CA SER A 142 4.52 -36.05 -43.77
C SER A 142 4.57 -35.34 -42.41
N SER A 143 5.71 -34.70 -42.09
CA SER A 143 5.91 -33.95 -40.85
C SER A 143 5.01 -32.73 -40.79
N LEU A 144 4.83 -32.04 -41.92
CA LEU A 144 3.95 -30.89 -42.04
C LEU A 144 2.48 -31.29 -41.92
N GLN A 145 2.07 -32.37 -42.59
CA GLN A 145 0.70 -32.89 -42.51
C GLN A 145 0.34 -33.33 -41.09
N ARG A 146 1.25 -34.04 -40.41
CA ARG A 146 1.06 -34.45 -39.00
C ARG A 146 0.89 -33.23 -38.09
N PHE A 147 1.76 -32.22 -38.23
CA PHE A 147 1.66 -30.99 -37.45
C PHE A 147 0.33 -30.25 -37.71
N VAL A 148 -0.09 -30.14 -38.97
CA VAL A 148 -1.35 -29.47 -39.34
C VAL A 148 -2.57 -30.24 -38.83
N ALA A 149 -2.54 -31.58 -38.86
CA ALA A 149 -3.60 -32.41 -38.30
C ALA A 149 -3.74 -32.21 -36.78
N GLU A 150 -2.63 -32.18 -36.05
CA GLU A 150 -2.61 -31.94 -34.60
C GLU A 150 -2.98 -30.48 -34.23
N HIS A 151 -2.65 -29.50 -35.08
CA HIS A 151 -2.79 -28.06 -34.78
C HIS A 151 -3.77 -27.32 -35.70
N ARG A 152 -4.76 -28.02 -36.26
CA ARG A 152 -5.67 -27.52 -37.30
C ARG A 152 -6.27 -26.14 -36.97
N GLY A 153 -6.81 -25.99 -35.75
CA GLY A 153 -7.41 -24.73 -35.30
C GLY A 153 -6.41 -23.57 -35.15
N GLN A 154 -5.11 -23.84 -34.94
CA GLN A 154 -4.09 -22.80 -34.91
C GLN A 154 -3.66 -22.40 -36.32
N VAL A 155 -3.48 -23.38 -37.22
CA VAL A 155 -3.08 -23.15 -38.61
C VAL A 155 -4.16 -22.35 -39.35
N GLU A 156 -5.44 -22.72 -39.19
CA GLU A 156 -6.59 -22.00 -39.77
C GLU A 156 -6.74 -20.57 -39.24
N ARG A 157 -6.38 -20.31 -37.98
CA ARG A 157 -6.36 -18.94 -37.43
C ARG A 157 -5.20 -18.12 -37.99
N GLY A 158 -4.05 -18.75 -38.19
CA GLY A 158 -2.86 -18.13 -38.76
C GLY A 158 -3.03 -17.75 -40.23
N SER A 159 -3.67 -18.61 -41.03
CA SER A 159 -3.89 -18.39 -42.47
C SER A 159 -4.88 -17.28 -42.78
N LYS A 160 -5.79 -16.97 -41.83
CA LYS A 160 -6.74 -15.84 -41.88
C LYS A 160 -6.09 -14.50 -41.50
N PHE A 161 -4.82 -14.49 -41.13
CA PHE A 161 -4.11 -13.25 -40.79
C PHE A 161 -3.93 -12.39 -42.04
N ARG A 162 -4.53 -11.20 -42.04
CA ARG A 162 -4.29 -10.13 -43.01
C ARG A 162 -3.80 -8.90 -42.26
N GLN A 163 -2.80 -8.19 -42.79
CA GLN A 163 -2.47 -6.86 -42.27
C GLN A 163 -3.67 -5.93 -42.37
N LEU A 164 -3.73 -4.96 -41.44
CA LEU A 164 -4.79 -3.98 -41.42
C LEU A 164 -4.44 -2.89 -42.44
N THR A 165 -5.33 -2.61 -43.38
CA THR A 165 -5.14 -1.47 -44.29
C THR A 165 -5.45 -0.15 -43.57
N ASP A 166 -4.97 0.97 -44.10
CA ASP A 166 -5.25 2.29 -43.51
C ASP A 166 -6.76 2.59 -43.52
N ALA A 167 -7.47 2.19 -44.57
CA ALA A 167 -8.94 2.30 -44.64
C ALA A 167 -9.64 1.48 -43.54
N GLU A 168 -9.15 0.28 -43.22
CA GLU A 168 -9.68 -0.51 -42.11
C GLU A 168 -9.35 0.11 -40.74
N ARG A 169 -8.19 0.75 -40.61
CA ARG A 169 -7.80 1.50 -39.40
C ARG A 169 -8.78 2.64 -39.15
N ASP A 170 -9.07 3.41 -40.18
CA ASP A 170 -10.01 4.54 -40.10
C ASP A 170 -11.45 4.10 -39.85
N GLU A 171 -11.87 2.96 -40.41
CA GLU A 171 -13.18 2.37 -40.13
C GLU A 171 -13.30 1.91 -38.67
N ILE A 172 -12.24 1.34 -38.08
CA ILE A 172 -12.19 0.99 -36.64
C ILE A 172 -12.38 2.24 -35.78
N ILE A 173 -11.64 3.31 -36.07
CA ILE A 173 -11.69 4.59 -35.34
C ILE A 173 -13.08 5.22 -35.45
N ARG A 174 -13.64 5.31 -36.67
CA ARG A 174 -14.99 5.86 -36.91
C ARG A 174 -16.08 5.07 -36.21
N ARG A 175 -16.00 3.73 -36.20
CA ARG A 175 -16.96 2.87 -35.46
C ARG A 175 -16.83 3.05 -33.96
N ALA A 176 -15.60 3.12 -33.44
CA ALA A 176 -15.38 3.31 -32.01
C ALA A 176 -15.92 4.67 -31.54
N ARG A 177 -15.72 5.75 -32.31
CA ARG A 177 -16.31 7.08 -32.02
C ARG A 177 -17.83 7.07 -32.00
N ARG A 178 -18.47 6.46 -33.00
CA ARG A 178 -19.94 6.32 -33.02
C ARG A 178 -20.46 5.54 -31.82
N MET A 179 -19.73 4.50 -31.40
CA MET A 179 -20.11 3.69 -30.24
C MET A 179 -19.86 4.40 -28.90
N SER A 180 -18.86 5.28 -28.81
CA SER A 180 -18.59 6.07 -27.60
C SER A 180 -19.50 7.28 -27.44
N GLN A 181 -20.00 7.86 -28.54
CA GLN A 181 -20.90 9.03 -28.52
C GLN A 181 -22.37 8.69 -28.18
N PHE A 182 -22.87 7.52 -28.57
CA PHE A 182 -24.29 7.18 -28.44
C PHE A 182 -24.71 6.57 -27.10
N ARG A 183 -23.78 6.32 -26.18
CA ARG A 183 -24.11 5.84 -24.83
C ARG A 183 -23.30 6.60 -23.79
N SER A 184 -23.98 7.47 -23.08
CA SER A 184 -23.55 8.06 -21.82
C SER A 184 -23.15 6.94 -20.83
N GLY A 185 -21.86 6.57 -20.81
CA GLY A 185 -21.24 5.84 -19.70
C GLY A 185 -21.00 4.33 -19.80
N GLU A 186 -21.49 3.59 -20.79
CA GLU A 186 -21.57 2.11 -20.63
C GLU A 186 -20.54 1.22 -21.35
N VAL A 187 -19.81 1.69 -22.37
CA VAL A 187 -19.03 0.75 -23.21
C VAL A 187 -17.53 1.01 -23.12
N GLY A 188 -16.86 0.27 -22.24
CA GLY A 188 -15.39 0.32 -22.11
C GLY A 188 -14.67 -0.17 -23.38
N LEU A 189 -13.40 0.25 -23.55
CA LEU A 189 -12.53 -0.08 -24.70
C LEU A 189 -12.60 -1.56 -25.14
N ILE A 190 -12.64 -2.48 -24.18
CA ILE A 190 -12.66 -3.93 -24.44
C ILE A 190 -13.96 -4.36 -25.14
N GLU A 191 -15.10 -3.80 -24.74
CA GLU A 191 -16.38 -4.16 -25.32
C GLU A 191 -16.56 -3.53 -26.71
N VAL A 192 -16.13 -2.28 -26.88
CA VAL A 192 -16.07 -1.64 -28.21
C VAL A 192 -15.17 -2.45 -29.15
N ALA A 193 -13.97 -2.81 -28.70
CA ALA A 193 -13.05 -3.63 -29.49
C ALA A 193 -13.66 -4.98 -29.87
N ARG A 194 -14.38 -5.64 -28.94
CA ARG A 194 -15.06 -6.93 -29.21
C ARG A 194 -16.20 -6.80 -30.22
N ARG A 195 -16.99 -5.72 -30.16
CA ARG A 195 -18.10 -5.49 -31.11
C ARG A 195 -17.59 -5.16 -32.50
N ILE A 196 -16.57 -4.31 -32.60
CA ILE A 196 -15.92 -3.96 -33.88
C ILE A 196 -15.24 -5.18 -34.48
N ALA A 197 -14.50 -5.96 -33.68
CA ALA A 197 -13.85 -7.19 -34.10
C ALA A 197 -14.84 -8.19 -34.73
N ARG A 198 -16.01 -8.40 -34.10
CA ARG A 198 -17.08 -9.24 -34.66
C ARG A 198 -17.58 -8.74 -36.01
N LYS A 199 -17.81 -7.43 -36.15
CA LYS A 199 -18.32 -6.84 -37.40
C LYS A 199 -17.30 -6.78 -38.52
N MET A 200 -16.01 -6.69 -38.21
CA MET A 200 -14.93 -6.59 -39.20
C MET A 200 -14.21 -7.92 -39.43
N ALA A 201 -14.68 -9.02 -38.82
CA ALA A 201 -14.02 -10.32 -38.82
C ALA A 201 -12.53 -10.23 -38.44
N ARG A 202 -12.19 -9.33 -37.49
CA ARG A 202 -10.82 -9.10 -37.00
C ARG A 202 -10.66 -9.63 -35.58
N SER A 203 -9.41 -9.81 -35.14
CA SER A 203 -9.14 -10.19 -33.75
C SER A 203 -9.47 -9.01 -32.81
N THR A 204 -10.04 -9.32 -31.64
CA THR A 204 -10.32 -8.33 -30.59
C THR A 204 -9.08 -7.55 -30.18
N GLU A 205 -7.94 -8.24 -30.12
CA GLU A 205 -6.67 -7.64 -29.73
C GLU A 205 -6.11 -6.69 -30.78
N THR A 206 -6.27 -7.02 -32.08
CA THR A 206 -5.88 -6.13 -33.18
C THR A 206 -6.64 -4.81 -33.07
N VAL A 207 -7.98 -4.88 -32.96
CA VAL A 207 -8.82 -3.68 -32.83
C VAL A 207 -8.47 -2.88 -31.56
N ARG A 208 -8.24 -3.56 -30.43
CA ARG A 208 -7.87 -2.92 -29.17
C ARG A 208 -6.54 -2.18 -29.27
N LEU A 209 -5.52 -2.81 -29.88
CA LEU A 209 -4.20 -2.19 -30.07
C LEU A 209 -4.28 -0.99 -31.01
N THR A 210 -5.06 -1.08 -32.08
CA THR A 210 -5.31 0.03 -33.00
C THR A 210 -5.94 1.23 -32.29
N LEU A 211 -6.98 1.01 -31.48
CA LEU A 211 -7.63 2.07 -30.72
C LEU A 211 -6.69 2.70 -29.68
N LYS A 212 -5.90 1.89 -28.98
CA LYS A 212 -4.89 2.38 -28.03
C LYS A 212 -3.79 3.20 -28.70
N ALA A 213 -3.31 2.76 -29.86
CA ALA A 213 -2.31 3.50 -30.63
C ALA A 213 -2.86 4.87 -31.03
N TYR A 214 -4.11 4.90 -31.51
CA TYR A 214 -4.80 6.14 -31.88
C TYR A 214 -4.93 7.11 -30.71
N ASP A 215 -5.45 6.65 -29.56
CA ASP A 215 -5.63 7.49 -28.36
C ASP A 215 -4.29 8.03 -27.81
N ARG A 216 -3.20 7.26 -27.97
CA ARG A 216 -1.85 7.69 -27.56
C ARG A 216 -1.26 8.74 -28.52
N GLU A 217 -1.49 8.58 -29.81
CA GLU A 217 -1.00 9.50 -30.85
C GLU A 217 -1.82 10.79 -30.92
N HIS A 218 -3.08 10.76 -30.44
CA HIS A 218 -4.01 11.89 -30.50
C HIS A 218 -4.68 12.17 -29.15
N PRO A 219 -3.95 12.68 -28.14
CA PRO A 219 -4.48 12.93 -26.80
C PRO A 219 -5.71 13.84 -26.79
N ASP A 220 -5.72 14.88 -27.62
CA ASP A 220 -6.78 15.89 -27.70
C ASP A 220 -8.07 15.37 -28.36
N ARG A 221 -7.97 14.23 -29.06
CA ARG A 221 -9.08 13.61 -29.82
C ARG A 221 -9.28 12.13 -29.45
N ALA A 222 -8.83 11.75 -28.26
CA ALA A 222 -8.91 10.40 -27.75
C ALA A 222 -10.37 9.93 -27.70
N ILE A 223 -10.61 8.72 -28.20
CA ILE A 223 -11.94 8.10 -28.26
C ILE A 223 -12.34 7.62 -26.87
N PHE A 224 -11.37 7.13 -26.11
CA PHE A 224 -11.53 6.75 -24.71
C PHE A 224 -10.71 7.73 -23.87
N GLY A 225 -11.36 8.40 -22.91
CA GLY A 225 -10.69 9.35 -22.01
C GLY A 225 -9.52 8.70 -21.24
N PRO A 226 -8.65 9.50 -20.59
CA PRO A 226 -7.42 9.04 -19.95
C PRO A 226 -7.71 8.13 -18.74
N SER A 227 -8.04 6.87 -19.00
CA SER A 227 -8.24 5.82 -17.98
C SER A 227 -6.93 5.35 -17.34
N THR A 228 -5.80 6.01 -17.67
CA THR A 228 -4.43 5.51 -17.43
C THR A 228 -3.54 6.44 -16.63
N THR A 229 -3.96 7.68 -16.30
CA THR A 229 -3.19 8.49 -15.35
C THR A 229 -3.18 7.80 -13.98
N PRO A 230 -2.02 7.67 -13.32
CA PRO A 230 -1.97 7.22 -11.94
C PRO A 230 -2.87 8.10 -11.08
N LEU A 231 -3.75 7.49 -10.29
CA LEU A 231 -4.48 8.24 -9.27
C LEU A 231 -3.49 8.68 -8.20
N ASP A 232 -3.64 9.91 -7.74
CA ASP A 232 -3.00 10.37 -6.53
C ASP A 232 -3.47 9.52 -5.32
N ASP A 233 -2.63 9.40 -4.31
CA ASP A 233 -2.88 8.56 -3.14
C ASP A 233 -4.10 9.05 -2.33
N ASP A 234 -4.41 10.36 -2.33
CA ASP A 234 -5.65 10.91 -1.74
C ASP A 234 -6.91 10.39 -2.45
N MET A 235 -6.89 10.37 -3.78
CA MET A 235 -8.02 9.88 -4.58
C MET A 235 -8.23 8.38 -4.38
N LYS A 236 -7.15 7.60 -4.26
CA LYS A 236 -7.23 6.17 -3.92
C LYS A 236 -7.81 5.97 -2.52
N ALA A 237 -7.38 6.77 -1.54
CA ALA A 237 -7.90 6.72 -0.18
C ALA A 237 -9.41 7.02 -0.12
N LYS A 238 -9.89 8.01 -0.90
CA LYS A 238 -11.32 8.32 -1.05
C LYS A 238 -12.12 7.16 -1.64
N ILE A 239 -11.63 6.53 -2.70
CA ILE A 239 -12.27 5.34 -3.31
C ILE A 239 -12.39 4.22 -2.27
N TYR A 240 -11.31 3.92 -1.54
CA TYR A 240 -11.32 2.91 -0.50
C TYR A 240 -12.30 3.23 0.64
N LEU A 241 -12.34 4.47 1.12
CA LEU A 241 -13.25 4.89 2.18
C LEU A 241 -14.71 4.74 1.75
N ARG A 242 -15.07 5.18 0.54
CA ARG A 242 -16.44 5.05 0.02
C ARG A 242 -16.85 3.59 -0.17
N HIS A 243 -15.94 2.74 -0.64
CA HIS A 243 -16.20 1.30 -0.69
C HIS A 243 -16.48 0.72 0.69
N ARG A 244 -15.70 1.12 1.72
CA ARG A 244 -15.92 0.70 3.11
C ARG A 244 -17.25 1.21 3.68
N MET A 245 -17.77 2.33 3.20
CA MET A 245 -19.10 2.85 3.55
C MET A 245 -20.25 2.15 2.81
N GLY A 246 -19.97 1.13 1.99
CA GLY A 246 -20.99 0.32 1.31
C GLY A 246 -21.29 0.74 -0.13
N VAL A 247 -20.58 1.73 -0.69
CA VAL A 247 -20.71 2.06 -2.12
C VAL A 247 -20.14 0.92 -2.97
N SER A 248 -20.93 0.42 -3.92
CA SER A 248 -20.53 -0.69 -4.78
C SER A 248 -19.33 -0.35 -5.66
N ALA A 249 -18.54 -1.37 -6.00
CA ALA A 249 -17.40 -1.21 -6.90
C ALA A 249 -17.84 -0.78 -8.32
N GLU A 250 -19.07 -1.12 -8.73
CA GLU A 250 -19.72 -0.67 -9.95
C GLU A 250 -19.95 0.85 -9.95
N ASN A 251 -20.52 1.39 -8.88
CA ASN A 251 -20.81 2.82 -8.79
C ASN A 251 -19.50 3.64 -8.73
N LEU A 252 -18.52 3.16 -7.95
CA LEU A 252 -17.19 3.77 -7.90
C LEU A 252 -16.47 3.74 -9.24
N ALA A 253 -16.68 2.68 -10.03
CA ALA A 253 -16.11 2.54 -11.37
C ALA A 253 -16.67 3.61 -12.31
N VAL A 254 -18.00 3.82 -12.29
CA VAL A 254 -18.68 4.85 -13.10
C VAL A 254 -18.20 6.25 -12.72
N GLU A 255 -18.26 6.60 -11.43
CA GLU A 255 -17.88 7.92 -10.93
C GLU A 255 -16.40 8.26 -11.19
N SER A 256 -15.52 7.25 -11.13
CA SER A 256 -14.08 7.43 -11.33
C SER A 256 -13.64 7.27 -12.79
N GLY A 257 -14.56 7.00 -13.73
CA GLY A 257 -14.23 6.74 -15.14
C GLY A 257 -13.30 5.52 -15.33
N ARG A 258 -13.41 4.51 -14.47
CA ARG A 258 -12.51 3.34 -14.43
C ARG A 258 -13.27 2.03 -14.54
N THR A 259 -12.55 0.95 -14.82
CA THR A 259 -13.15 -0.40 -14.83
C THR A 259 -13.32 -0.93 -13.42
N ARG A 260 -14.32 -1.81 -13.21
CA ARG A 260 -14.53 -2.52 -11.93
C ARG A 260 -13.28 -3.22 -11.43
N SER A 261 -12.52 -3.86 -12.33
CA SER A 261 -11.26 -4.52 -11.97
C SER A 261 -10.16 -3.54 -11.53
N SER A 262 -10.14 -2.33 -12.11
CA SER A 262 -9.23 -1.27 -11.68
C SER A 262 -9.58 -0.77 -10.28
N ILE A 263 -10.87 -0.60 -9.99
CA ILE A 263 -11.36 -0.23 -8.65
C ILE A 263 -10.95 -1.27 -7.60
N TYR A 264 -11.15 -2.56 -7.84
CA TYR A 264 -10.67 -3.60 -6.91
C TYR A 264 -9.17 -3.60 -6.73
N ARG A 265 -8.39 -3.32 -7.79
CA ARG A 265 -6.93 -3.20 -7.67
C ARG A 265 -6.55 -2.03 -6.77
N ILE A 266 -7.20 -0.87 -6.94
CA ILE A 266 -6.97 0.32 -6.09
C ILE A 266 -7.36 0.02 -4.64
N ILE A 267 -8.52 -0.59 -4.41
CA ILE A 267 -8.98 -1.00 -3.07
C ILE A 267 -7.97 -1.93 -2.40
N ASN A 268 -7.50 -2.96 -3.13
CA ASN A 268 -6.53 -3.92 -2.62
C ASN A 268 -5.17 -3.27 -2.35
N GLU A 269 -4.71 -2.35 -3.21
CA GLU A 269 -3.48 -1.59 -3.03
C GLU A 269 -3.53 -0.75 -1.74
N VAL A 270 -4.61 0.01 -1.55
CA VAL A 270 -4.80 0.84 -0.33
C VAL A 270 -4.92 -0.03 0.91
N ARG A 271 -5.68 -1.14 0.83
CA ARG A 271 -5.82 -2.09 1.93
C ARG A 271 -4.47 -2.71 2.30
N ALA A 272 -3.67 -3.11 1.31
CA ALA A 272 -2.33 -3.64 1.52
C ALA A 272 -1.40 -2.62 2.18
N LYS A 273 -1.39 -1.37 1.71
CA LYS A 273 -0.60 -0.27 2.34
C LYS A 273 -0.96 -0.12 3.82
N ARG A 274 -2.26 -0.02 4.14
CA ARG A 274 -2.74 0.11 5.54
C ARG A 274 -2.34 -1.08 6.43
N ILE A 275 -2.44 -2.30 5.89
CA ILE A 275 -2.01 -3.51 6.61
C ILE A 275 -0.51 -3.44 6.91
N LEU A 276 0.31 -2.98 5.97
CA LEU A 276 1.76 -2.86 6.15
C LEU A 276 2.14 -1.74 7.13
N GLU A 277 1.44 -0.61 7.10
CA GLU A 277 1.63 0.52 8.02
C GLU A 277 1.27 0.18 9.47
N THR A 278 0.30 -0.72 9.67
CA THR A 278 -0.14 -1.12 11.01
C THR A 278 0.94 -1.91 11.72
N LYS A 279 1.52 -1.39 12.81
CA LYS A 279 2.55 -2.09 13.58
C LYS A 279 1.96 -3.36 14.23
N LEU A 280 2.57 -4.52 13.98
CA LEU A 280 2.12 -5.81 14.53
C LEU A 280 3.28 -6.52 15.24
N GLU A 281 3.35 -6.33 16.55
CA GLU A 281 4.33 -6.98 17.41
C GLU A 281 3.75 -8.26 18.02
N PHE A 282 4.58 -9.29 18.12
CA PHE A 282 4.27 -10.56 18.77
C PHE A 282 5.49 -11.06 19.56
N ILE A 283 5.22 -11.96 20.51
CA ILE A 283 6.25 -12.65 21.30
C ILE A 283 6.46 -14.03 20.69
N GLY A 284 7.65 -14.24 20.15
CA GLY A 284 8.03 -15.48 19.49
C GLY A 284 8.13 -16.66 20.45
N ASN A 285 7.88 -17.87 19.92
CA ASN A 285 8.10 -19.13 20.62
C ASN A 285 8.48 -20.20 19.61
N ASP A 286 9.41 -21.08 19.97
CA ASP A 286 9.96 -22.11 19.07
C ASP A 286 8.88 -23.06 18.54
N THR A 287 7.82 -23.30 19.34
CA THR A 287 6.69 -24.14 18.96
C THR A 287 5.91 -23.61 17.75
N PHE A 288 6.05 -22.33 17.38
CA PHE A 288 5.34 -21.75 16.23
C PHE A 288 5.85 -22.27 14.88
N ALA A 289 7.04 -22.85 14.83
CA ALA A 289 7.61 -23.44 13.62
C ALA A 289 7.11 -24.88 13.36
N GLU A 290 6.57 -25.55 14.38
CA GLU A 290 6.20 -26.95 14.29
C GLU A 290 4.88 -27.17 13.53
N PRO A 291 4.83 -28.07 12.54
CA PRO A 291 3.62 -28.31 11.74
C PRO A 291 2.41 -28.78 12.56
N LYS A 292 2.65 -29.55 13.62
CA LYS A 292 1.60 -30.10 14.51
C LYS A 292 1.14 -29.10 15.57
N ALA A 293 1.95 -28.09 15.89
CA ALA A 293 1.63 -27.13 16.94
C ALA A 293 0.41 -26.27 16.59
N LYS A 294 0.15 -25.98 15.31
CA LYS A 294 -1.02 -25.21 14.87
C LYS A 294 -2.34 -25.76 15.42
N ALA A 295 -2.55 -27.08 15.32
CA ALA A 295 -3.79 -27.71 15.75
C ALA A 295 -3.99 -27.61 17.26
N VAL A 296 -2.89 -27.71 18.03
CA VAL A 296 -2.90 -27.61 19.49
C VAL A 296 -3.08 -26.16 19.96
N ILE A 297 -2.45 -25.21 19.27
CA ILE A 297 -2.51 -23.78 19.62
C ILE A 297 -3.88 -23.18 19.32
N LEU A 298 -4.53 -23.61 18.24
CA LEU A 298 -5.86 -23.14 17.83
C LEU A 298 -6.99 -24.01 18.40
N ALA A 299 -6.69 -24.97 19.27
CA ALA A 299 -7.69 -25.79 19.95
C ALA A 299 -8.57 -24.91 20.87
N PRO A 300 -9.77 -25.40 21.27
CA PRO A 300 -10.57 -24.74 22.29
C PRO A 300 -9.80 -24.56 23.60
N LEU A 301 -10.23 -23.58 24.40
CA LEU A 301 -9.65 -23.31 25.72
C LEU A 301 -9.63 -24.59 26.57
N PRO A 302 -8.49 -24.94 27.20
CA PRO A 302 -8.39 -26.15 28.03
C PRO A 302 -9.35 -26.09 29.22
N ALA A 303 -9.80 -27.28 29.64
CA ALA A 303 -10.62 -27.42 30.84
C ALA A 303 -9.83 -26.93 32.06
N PRO A 304 -10.51 -26.37 33.08
CA PRO A 304 -9.84 -25.91 34.30
C PRO A 304 -9.05 -27.05 34.96
N ALA A 305 -7.83 -26.77 35.42
CA ALA A 305 -6.96 -27.78 36.04
C ALA A 305 -7.62 -28.50 37.25
N ASP A 306 -8.52 -27.81 37.97
CA ASP A 306 -9.22 -28.34 39.14
C ASP A 306 -10.44 -29.24 38.80
N GLY A 307 -10.78 -29.42 37.51
CA GLY A 307 -11.96 -30.18 37.05
C GLY A 307 -13.32 -29.59 37.44
N LYS A 308 -13.33 -28.48 38.20
CA LYS A 308 -14.54 -27.79 38.66
C LYS A 308 -15.00 -26.76 37.63
N ALA A 309 -16.30 -26.69 37.40
CA ALA A 309 -16.89 -25.64 36.56
C ALA A 309 -16.48 -24.24 37.08
N PRO A 310 -16.17 -23.28 36.19
CA PRO A 310 -15.73 -21.95 36.59
C PRO A 310 -16.81 -21.29 37.45
N ARG A 311 -16.50 -21.04 38.73
CA ARG A 311 -17.42 -20.38 39.66
C ARG A 311 -17.63 -18.94 39.20
N ARG A 312 -18.86 -18.57 38.84
CA ARG A 312 -19.24 -17.17 38.62
C ARG A 312 -19.16 -16.42 39.96
N PRO A 313 -18.19 -15.52 40.16
CA PRO A 313 -18.09 -14.78 41.40
C PRO A 313 -19.26 -13.80 41.51
N LYS A 314 -19.93 -13.78 42.66
CA LYS A 314 -20.97 -12.77 42.91
C LYS A 314 -20.32 -11.38 42.94
N ALA A 315 -20.89 -10.44 42.19
CA ALA A 315 -20.48 -9.05 42.26
C ALA A 315 -20.71 -8.50 43.69
N PRO A 316 -19.75 -7.75 44.26
CA PRO A 316 -19.95 -7.05 45.52
C PRO A 316 -21.19 -6.14 45.49
N LYS A 317 -21.98 -6.12 46.58
CA LYS A 317 -23.16 -5.25 46.70
C LYS A 317 -22.73 -3.77 46.66
N GLY A 318 -23.39 -2.95 45.82
CA GLY A 318 -23.14 -1.51 45.70
C GLY A 318 -22.19 -1.07 44.56
N LEU A 319 -21.72 -1.99 43.70
CA LEU A 319 -20.97 -1.62 42.50
C LEU A 319 -21.90 -1.08 41.40
N PRO A 320 -21.50 -0.03 40.67
CA PRO A 320 -22.20 0.41 39.46
C PRO A 320 -22.43 -0.73 38.45
N PRO A 321 -23.56 -0.74 37.70
CA PRO A 321 -23.92 -1.82 36.77
C PRO A 321 -22.82 -2.18 35.75
N TYR A 322 -22.11 -1.18 35.23
CA TYR A 322 -20.98 -1.39 34.31
C TYR A 322 -19.85 -2.23 34.95
N LEU A 323 -19.53 -2.01 36.23
CA LEU A 323 -18.49 -2.76 36.94
C LEU A 323 -18.98 -4.13 37.42
N ALA A 324 -20.29 -4.28 37.65
CA ALA A 324 -20.89 -5.57 37.97
C ALA A 324 -20.78 -6.56 36.79
N SER A 325 -20.95 -6.08 35.53
CA SER A 325 -20.80 -6.91 34.33
C SER A 325 -19.41 -7.55 34.19
N LEU A 326 -18.37 -6.91 34.75
CA LEU A 326 -17.01 -7.46 34.77
C LEU A 326 -16.89 -8.76 35.56
N TYR A 327 -17.81 -9.02 36.50
CA TYR A 327 -17.82 -10.24 37.31
C TYR A 327 -18.51 -11.42 36.62
N GLU A 328 -19.17 -11.20 35.47
CA GLU A 328 -19.76 -12.28 34.67
C GLU A 328 -18.69 -13.12 33.95
N VAL A 329 -17.54 -12.52 33.66
CA VAL A 329 -16.41 -13.19 32.98
C VAL A 329 -15.63 -14.04 33.98
N PRO A 330 -15.44 -15.35 33.74
CA PRO A 330 -14.69 -16.22 34.64
C PRO A 330 -13.20 -15.86 34.65
N LEU A 331 -12.55 -16.10 35.79
CA LEU A 331 -11.11 -15.94 35.93
C LEU A 331 -10.40 -17.09 35.21
N LEU A 332 -9.27 -16.77 34.58
CA LEU A 332 -8.43 -17.74 33.90
C LEU A 332 -7.45 -18.38 34.88
N ASP A 333 -7.26 -19.69 34.76
CA ASP A 333 -6.16 -20.38 35.43
C ASP A 333 -4.82 -20.20 34.69
N ARG A 334 -3.75 -20.81 35.20
CA ARG A 334 -2.40 -20.65 34.64
C ARG A 334 -2.28 -21.25 33.23
N GLU A 335 -2.92 -22.38 33.00
CA GLU A 335 -2.84 -23.09 31.71
C GLU A 335 -3.68 -22.37 30.66
N GLN A 336 -4.86 -21.90 31.04
CA GLN A 336 -5.75 -21.09 30.21
C GLN A 336 -5.11 -19.75 29.83
N GLU A 337 -4.46 -19.07 30.76
CA GLU A 337 -3.67 -17.86 30.48
C GLU A 337 -2.59 -18.15 29.43
N ALA A 338 -1.74 -19.16 29.68
CA ALA A 338 -0.67 -19.55 28.77
C ALA A 338 -1.20 -19.92 27.38
N HIS A 339 -2.31 -20.67 27.32
CA HIS A 339 -2.97 -21.05 26.08
C HIS A 339 -3.42 -19.84 25.26
N LEU A 340 -4.13 -18.88 25.87
CA LEU A 340 -4.63 -17.69 25.17
C LEU A 340 -3.47 -16.78 24.70
N PHE A 341 -2.44 -16.57 25.52
CA PHE A 341 -1.27 -15.80 25.10
C PHE A 341 -0.51 -16.49 23.96
N ARG A 342 -0.38 -17.82 23.99
CA ARG A 342 0.21 -18.61 22.90
C ARG A 342 -0.61 -18.48 21.62
N GLN A 343 -1.93 -18.62 21.72
CA GLN A 343 -2.86 -18.48 20.60
C GLN A 343 -2.80 -17.09 19.96
N MET A 344 -2.88 -16.04 20.77
CA MET A 344 -2.79 -14.65 20.30
C MET A 344 -1.47 -14.40 19.55
N ASN A 345 -0.33 -14.80 20.13
CA ASN A 345 0.97 -14.57 19.53
C ASN A 345 1.21 -15.42 18.28
N TYR A 346 0.69 -16.65 18.24
CA TYR A 346 0.72 -17.49 17.05
C TYR A 346 -0.05 -16.84 15.88
N LEU A 347 -1.29 -16.40 16.11
CA LEU A 347 -2.11 -15.72 15.10
C LEU A 347 -1.43 -14.47 14.55
N LYS A 348 -0.83 -13.66 15.43
CA LYS A 348 -0.03 -12.49 15.04
C LYS A 348 1.19 -12.89 14.22
N SER A 349 1.92 -13.94 14.62
CA SER A 349 3.11 -14.41 13.89
C SER A 349 2.76 -14.88 12.47
N GLU A 350 1.64 -15.58 12.29
CA GLU A 350 1.15 -16.02 10.98
C GLU A 350 0.74 -14.81 10.11
N ALA A 351 0.09 -13.81 10.70
CA ALA A 351 -0.22 -12.57 10.01
C ALA A 351 1.05 -11.82 9.57
N VAL A 352 2.11 -11.78 10.40
CA VAL A 352 3.40 -11.19 10.03
C VAL A 352 4.05 -11.93 8.86
N LYS A 353 4.12 -13.28 8.90
CA LYS A 353 4.66 -14.09 7.79
C LYS A 353 3.95 -13.87 6.46
N LEU A 354 2.63 -13.62 6.50
CA LEU A 354 1.84 -13.31 5.30
C LEU A 354 2.09 -11.87 4.82
N ARG A 355 2.27 -10.92 5.75
CA ARG A 355 2.59 -9.52 5.44
C ARG A 355 3.95 -9.36 4.78
N GLU A 356 4.96 -10.12 5.21
CA GLU A 356 6.31 -10.07 4.61
C GLU A 356 6.32 -10.45 3.13
N LYS A 357 5.36 -11.28 2.69
CA LYS A 357 5.22 -11.71 1.30
C LYS A 357 4.29 -10.81 0.47
N LEU A 358 3.73 -9.76 1.07
CA LEU A 358 2.72 -8.91 0.46
C LEU A 358 3.37 -7.79 -0.36
N ASP A 359 3.17 -7.82 -1.68
CA ASP A 359 3.45 -6.69 -2.57
C ASP A 359 2.17 -5.86 -2.75
N PRO A 360 2.11 -4.60 -2.28
CA PRO A 360 0.93 -3.74 -2.41
C PRO A 360 0.42 -3.59 -3.85
N ALA A 361 1.31 -3.59 -4.84
CA ALA A 361 0.93 -3.42 -6.24
C ALA A 361 0.29 -4.67 -6.85
N LYS A 362 0.50 -5.85 -6.23
CA LYS A 362 0.03 -7.16 -6.71
C LYS A 362 -0.83 -7.90 -5.68
N ALA A 363 -1.29 -7.19 -4.64
CA ALA A 363 -2.06 -7.78 -3.56
C ALA A 363 -3.38 -8.39 -4.06
N LYS A 364 -3.58 -9.67 -3.73
CA LYS A 364 -4.81 -10.41 -4.05
C LYS A 364 -5.79 -10.32 -2.88
N THR A 365 -7.08 -10.20 -3.18
CA THR A 365 -8.16 -10.11 -2.17
C THR A 365 -8.10 -11.25 -1.16
N ALA A 366 -7.96 -12.50 -1.61
CA ALA A 366 -7.89 -13.67 -0.72
C ALA A 366 -6.69 -13.63 0.26
N ALA A 367 -5.56 -13.03 -0.13
CA ALA A 367 -4.42 -12.89 0.77
C ALA A 367 -4.69 -11.82 1.84
N LEU A 368 -5.31 -10.69 1.44
CA LEU A 368 -5.70 -9.61 2.36
C LEU A 368 -6.77 -10.08 3.35
N ASP A 369 -7.79 -10.80 2.88
CA ASP A 369 -8.85 -11.36 3.73
C ASP A 369 -8.29 -12.33 4.77
N LYS A 370 -7.29 -13.14 4.39
CA LYS A 370 -6.63 -14.05 5.32
C LYS A 370 -5.83 -13.31 6.40
N ILE A 371 -5.14 -12.22 6.05
CA ILE A 371 -4.41 -11.40 7.02
C ILE A 371 -5.39 -10.73 7.99
N ASP A 372 -6.46 -10.13 7.47
CA ASP A 372 -7.47 -9.47 8.29
C ASP A 372 -8.17 -10.46 9.22
N ALA A 373 -8.53 -11.65 8.74
CA ALA A 373 -9.12 -12.69 9.59
C ALA A 373 -8.19 -13.12 10.74
N LEU A 374 -6.88 -13.27 10.48
CA LEU A 374 -5.91 -13.58 11.54
C LEU A 374 -5.78 -12.45 12.56
N GLN A 375 -5.77 -11.20 12.10
CA GLN A 375 -5.73 -10.02 12.98
C GLN A 375 -6.99 -9.89 13.83
N GLU A 376 -8.16 -10.13 13.24
CA GLU A 376 -9.45 -10.11 13.94
C GLU A 376 -9.53 -11.22 14.99
N GLN A 377 -9.09 -12.44 14.66
CA GLN A 377 -8.99 -13.53 15.62
C GLN A 377 -8.02 -13.20 16.76
N ALA A 378 -6.84 -12.63 16.45
CA ALA A 378 -5.89 -12.22 17.48
C ALA A 378 -6.46 -11.13 18.39
N LEU A 379 -7.22 -10.18 17.82
CA LEU A 379 -7.92 -9.14 18.57
C LEU A 379 -9.02 -9.72 19.47
N ALA A 380 -9.77 -10.71 18.99
CA ALA A 380 -10.78 -11.40 19.79
C ALA A 380 -10.16 -12.10 21.01
N VAL A 381 -9.05 -12.84 20.82
CA VAL A 381 -8.30 -13.48 21.91
C VAL A 381 -7.74 -12.44 22.87
N LYS A 382 -7.16 -11.35 22.36
CA LYS A 382 -6.68 -10.22 23.18
C LYS A 382 -7.79 -9.64 24.05
N ASN A 383 -8.98 -9.40 23.47
CA ASN A 383 -10.14 -8.88 24.19
C ASN A 383 -10.63 -9.85 25.27
N GLN A 384 -10.57 -11.17 25.02
CA GLN A 384 -10.88 -12.18 26.02
C GLN A 384 -9.93 -12.11 27.22
N ILE A 385 -8.62 -12.02 26.97
CA ILE A 385 -7.60 -11.87 28.03
C ILE A 385 -7.83 -10.59 28.84
N ILE A 386 -8.10 -9.46 28.16
CA ILE A 386 -8.36 -8.18 28.82
C ILE A 386 -9.58 -8.31 29.74
N ARG A 387 -10.71 -8.79 29.21
CA ARG A 387 -11.98 -8.93 29.96
C ARG A 387 -11.83 -9.77 31.22
N ALA A 388 -11.09 -10.88 31.15
CA ALA A 388 -10.82 -11.74 32.30
C ALA A 388 -10.01 -11.03 33.41
N ASN A 389 -9.27 -9.98 33.07
CA ASN A 389 -8.35 -9.29 33.97
C ASN A 389 -8.80 -7.87 34.38
N LEU A 390 -9.94 -7.36 33.88
CA LEU A 390 -10.44 -6.01 34.27
C LEU A 390 -10.69 -5.88 35.78
N ARG A 391 -11.05 -6.99 36.45
CA ARG A 391 -11.26 -7.04 37.91
C ARG A 391 -9.97 -6.77 38.70
N LEU A 392 -8.81 -7.13 38.14
CA LEU A 392 -7.51 -6.83 38.74
C LEU A 392 -7.30 -5.32 38.81
N VAL A 393 -7.59 -4.59 37.72
CA VAL A 393 -7.46 -3.13 37.65
C VAL A 393 -8.32 -2.47 38.72
N VAL A 394 -9.58 -2.87 38.84
CA VAL A 394 -10.50 -2.35 39.87
C VAL A 394 -9.94 -2.55 41.28
N SER A 395 -9.36 -3.73 41.56
CA SER A 395 -8.79 -4.04 42.87
C SER A 395 -7.55 -3.21 43.23
N ILE A 396 -6.74 -2.85 42.22
CA ILE A 396 -5.55 -2.00 42.38
C ILE A 396 -5.98 -0.54 42.50
N ALA A 397 -6.83 -0.06 41.59
CA ALA A 397 -7.34 1.32 41.56
C ALA A 397 -8.00 1.70 42.89
N LYS A 398 -8.78 0.80 43.50
CA LYS A 398 -9.45 1.04 44.79
C LYS A 398 -8.47 1.45 45.92
N ARG A 399 -7.21 0.99 45.88
CA ARG A 399 -6.18 1.35 46.88
C ARG A 399 -5.58 2.74 46.66
N HIS A 400 -5.76 3.31 45.48
CA HIS A 400 -5.22 4.61 45.07
C HIS A 400 -6.28 5.70 44.95
N VAL A 401 -7.54 5.39 45.31
CA VAL A 401 -8.59 6.40 45.43
C VAL A 401 -8.24 7.30 46.61
N GLY A 402 -8.07 8.59 46.33
CA GLY A 402 -7.86 9.64 47.31
C GLY A 402 -8.91 10.74 47.18
N PRO A 403 -8.85 11.78 48.02
CA PRO A 403 -9.82 12.88 48.01
C PRO A 403 -9.89 13.62 46.67
N SER A 404 -8.75 13.70 45.97
CA SER A 404 -8.61 14.45 44.71
C SER A 404 -8.84 13.61 43.45
N ASN A 405 -8.74 12.27 43.51
CA ASN A 405 -8.71 11.42 42.30
C ASN A 405 -10.05 10.72 42.07
N ASN A 406 -10.60 10.88 40.87
CA ASN A 406 -11.81 10.16 40.48
C ASN A 406 -11.49 8.67 40.25
N PHE A 407 -12.21 7.80 40.95
CA PHE A 407 -12.07 6.35 40.81
C PHE A 407 -12.20 5.86 39.36
N PHE A 408 -13.11 6.44 38.57
CA PHE A 408 -13.30 6.04 37.16
C PHE A 408 -12.14 6.43 36.25
N GLU A 409 -11.48 7.56 36.53
CA GLU A 409 -10.27 7.99 35.80
C GLU A 409 -9.12 7.03 36.08
N LEU A 410 -8.91 6.67 37.35
CA LEU A 410 -7.90 5.67 37.75
C LEU A 410 -8.18 4.33 37.07
N VAL A 411 -9.43 3.84 37.09
CA VAL A 411 -9.78 2.58 36.41
C VAL A 411 -9.51 2.67 34.91
N SER A 412 -9.84 3.79 34.26
CA SER A 412 -9.61 3.99 32.82
C SER A 412 -8.12 4.01 32.47
N ASP A 413 -7.30 4.74 33.24
CA ASP A 413 -5.85 4.79 33.06
C ASP A 413 -5.18 3.42 33.36
N GLY A 414 -5.70 2.72 34.37
CA GLY A 414 -5.29 1.35 34.69
C GLY A 414 -5.62 0.35 33.59
N ASN A 415 -6.81 0.47 32.98
CA ASN A 415 -7.22 -0.36 31.84
C ASN A 415 -6.30 -0.14 30.63
N MET A 416 -5.88 1.10 30.35
CA MET A 416 -4.91 1.38 29.29
C MET A 416 -3.55 0.72 29.55
N SER A 417 -3.12 0.69 30.81
CA SER A 417 -1.89 0.00 31.22
C SER A 417 -2.01 -1.52 31.15
N LEU A 418 -3.18 -2.08 31.50
CA LEU A 418 -3.49 -3.49 31.32
C LEU A 418 -3.42 -3.89 29.83
N ILE A 419 -4.05 -3.11 28.94
CA ILE A 419 -4.04 -3.37 27.49
C ILE A 419 -2.60 -3.42 26.96
N ARG A 420 -1.75 -2.47 27.37
CA ARG A 420 -0.32 -2.44 27.02
C ARG A 420 0.44 -3.63 27.61
N ALA A 421 0.11 -4.05 28.84
CA ALA A 421 0.73 -5.20 29.48
C ALA A 421 0.39 -6.51 28.75
N VAL A 422 -0.86 -6.69 28.28
CA VAL A 422 -1.26 -7.85 27.48
C VAL A 422 -0.44 -7.97 26.20
N GLU A 423 -0.10 -6.85 25.55
CA GLU A 423 0.70 -6.89 24.31
C GLU A 423 2.16 -7.30 24.53
N LYS A 424 2.71 -7.05 25.72
CA LYS A 424 4.13 -7.24 26.04
C LYS A 424 4.41 -8.43 26.94
N PHE A 425 3.39 -9.11 27.45
CA PHE A 425 3.55 -10.19 28.40
C PHE A 425 4.05 -11.48 27.74
N ASP A 426 5.21 -11.94 28.20
CA ASP A 426 5.82 -13.18 27.75
C ASP A 426 5.41 -14.37 28.61
N TYR A 427 4.56 -15.23 28.04
CA TYR A 427 4.05 -16.43 28.69
C TYR A 427 5.11 -17.53 28.85
N ALA A 428 6.19 -17.53 28.06
CA ALA A 428 7.23 -18.56 28.12
C ALA A 428 8.07 -18.47 29.42
N ARG A 429 8.09 -17.30 30.06
CA ARG A 429 8.78 -17.08 31.35
C ARG A 429 8.13 -17.78 32.54
N GLY A 430 6.93 -18.35 32.39
CA GLY A 430 6.26 -19.12 33.44
C GLY A 430 5.76 -18.30 34.64
N ASN A 431 5.78 -16.97 34.57
CA ASN A 431 5.18 -16.10 35.59
C ASN A 431 3.67 -15.96 35.39
N LYS A 432 2.93 -15.68 36.47
CA LYS A 432 1.51 -15.33 36.38
C LYS A 432 1.33 -13.97 35.71
N PHE A 433 0.34 -13.84 34.83
CA PHE A 433 0.07 -12.57 34.16
C PHE A 433 -0.30 -11.46 35.15
N SER A 434 -1.06 -11.80 36.20
CA SER A 434 -1.43 -10.87 37.26
C SER A 434 -0.23 -10.19 37.93
N THR A 435 0.89 -10.89 38.11
CA THR A 435 2.12 -10.32 38.67
C THR A 435 2.69 -9.22 37.79
N TYR A 436 2.82 -9.50 36.49
CA TYR A 436 3.34 -8.53 35.51
C TYR A 436 2.38 -7.36 35.31
N ALA A 437 1.09 -7.63 35.15
CA ALA A 437 0.06 -6.62 34.96
C ALA A 437 -0.04 -5.68 36.16
N SER A 438 0.04 -6.21 37.39
CA SER A 438 -0.01 -5.38 38.60
C SER A 438 1.15 -4.39 38.65
N TRP A 439 2.37 -4.83 38.31
CA TRP A 439 3.52 -3.94 38.26
C TRP A 439 3.38 -2.87 37.16
N ALA A 440 2.89 -3.24 35.98
CA ALA A 440 2.67 -2.30 34.88
C ALA A 440 1.62 -1.22 35.25
N ILE A 441 0.53 -1.61 35.92
CA ILE A 441 -0.51 -0.69 36.38
C ILE A 441 0.05 0.24 37.46
N MET A 442 0.69 -0.31 38.50
CA MET A 442 1.27 0.48 39.60
C MET A 442 2.34 1.46 39.10
N LYS A 443 3.20 1.03 38.16
CA LYS A 443 4.21 1.89 37.54
C LYS A 443 3.58 3.05 36.77
N ASN A 444 2.47 2.82 36.08
CA ASN A 444 1.76 3.89 35.38
C ASN A 444 1.13 4.87 36.37
N TYR A 445 0.45 4.39 37.41
CA TYR A 445 -0.14 5.23 38.46
C TYR A 445 0.89 6.06 39.21
N ALA A 446 2.07 5.50 39.51
CA ALA A 446 3.17 6.24 40.12
C ALA A 446 3.62 7.45 39.27
N ARG A 447 3.32 7.46 37.96
CA ARG A 447 3.62 8.56 37.04
C ARG A 447 2.41 9.46 36.80
N THR A 448 1.24 8.89 36.51
CA THR A 448 0.05 9.66 36.12
C THR A 448 -0.60 10.39 37.28
N ILE A 449 -0.66 9.79 38.48
CA ILE A 449 -1.30 10.41 39.65
C ILE A 449 -0.61 11.72 40.05
N PRO A 450 0.74 11.77 40.20
CA PRO A 450 1.41 13.03 40.52
C PRO A 450 1.30 14.07 39.40
N GLU A 451 1.38 13.66 38.12
CA GLU A 451 1.21 14.57 36.97
C GLU A 451 -0.20 15.19 36.95
N GLU A 452 -1.23 14.41 37.24
CA GLU A 452 -2.64 14.84 37.30
C GLU A 452 -2.84 15.84 38.45
N ASN A 453 -2.38 15.50 39.66
CA ASN A 453 -2.45 16.40 40.82
C ASN A 453 -1.72 17.71 40.53
N TYR A 454 -0.50 17.64 39.98
CA TYR A 454 0.25 18.85 39.62
C TYR A 454 -0.47 19.72 38.59
N ARG A 455 -1.11 19.10 37.59
CA ARG A 455 -1.93 19.84 36.62
C ARG A 455 -3.14 20.48 37.31
N ARG A 456 -3.83 19.76 38.19
CA ARG A 456 -4.97 20.32 38.94
C ARG A 456 -4.53 21.48 39.82
N ASP A 457 -3.44 21.33 40.58
CA ASP A 457 -2.89 22.37 41.44
C ASP A 457 -2.43 23.61 40.64
N ARG A 458 -1.86 23.41 39.46
CA ARG A 458 -1.40 24.50 38.58
C ARG A 458 -2.54 25.18 37.82
N PHE A 459 -3.56 24.42 37.43
CA PHE A 459 -4.67 24.88 36.59
C PHE A 459 -6.00 24.81 37.33
N VAL A 460 -6.00 25.20 38.62
CA VAL A 460 -7.24 25.40 39.38
C VAL A 460 -8.02 26.54 38.71
N THR A 461 -9.16 26.21 38.10
CA THR A 461 -10.16 27.20 37.72
C THR A 461 -10.97 27.53 38.96
N GLY A 462 -10.54 28.56 39.70
CA GLY A 462 -11.33 29.21 40.73
C GLY A 462 -10.95 28.84 42.16
N HIS A 463 -10.30 29.77 42.87
CA HIS A 463 -10.91 30.19 44.12
C HIS A 463 -12.10 31.07 43.72
N GLU A 464 -13.23 30.47 43.37
CA GLU A 464 -14.45 31.22 42.99
C GLU A 464 -14.84 32.17 44.14
N GLU A 465 -14.64 31.71 45.39
CA GLU A 465 -14.81 32.53 46.60
C GLU A 465 -13.79 33.67 46.76
N MET A 466 -12.53 33.54 46.33
CA MET A 466 -11.58 34.68 46.37
C MET A 466 -11.77 35.65 45.20
N PHE A 467 -12.25 35.17 44.05
CA PHE A 467 -12.56 36.05 42.92
C PHE A 467 -13.81 36.90 43.18
N GLU A 468 -14.81 36.37 43.89
CA GLU A 468 -15.94 37.18 44.35
C GLU A 468 -15.54 38.16 45.48
N ALA A 469 -14.58 37.79 46.34
CA ALA A 469 -14.15 38.64 47.46
C ALA A 469 -13.13 39.72 47.07
N ALA A 470 -12.43 39.58 45.93
CA ALA A 470 -11.53 40.61 45.43
C ALA A 470 -12.34 41.74 44.79
N ALA A 471 -12.55 42.83 45.53
CA ALA A 471 -13.14 44.04 44.96
C ALA A 471 -12.37 44.46 43.70
N ASP A 472 -13.09 44.63 42.58
CA ASP A 472 -12.50 45.13 41.35
C ASP A 472 -12.12 46.60 41.54
N ASN A 473 -10.85 46.86 41.83
CA ASN A 473 -10.30 48.20 42.01
C ASN A 473 -9.93 48.87 40.68
N ARG A 474 -10.34 48.30 39.53
CA ARG A 474 -10.19 48.99 38.24
C ARG A 474 -11.16 50.17 38.23
N ILE A 475 -10.61 51.37 38.22
CA ILE A 475 -11.35 52.61 37.95
C ILE A 475 -12.12 52.39 36.65
N ASP A 476 -13.41 52.71 36.61
CA ASP A 476 -14.25 52.59 35.41
C ASP A 476 -13.50 53.23 34.23
N GLU A 477 -13.23 52.44 33.19
CA GLU A 477 -12.44 52.85 32.03
C GLU A 477 -13.06 54.11 31.39
N HIS A 478 -14.39 54.26 31.49
CA HIS A 478 -15.10 55.46 31.07
C HIS A 478 -14.82 56.69 31.95
N GLU A 479 -14.68 56.51 33.26
CA GLU A 479 -14.31 57.61 34.18
C GLU A 479 -12.88 58.08 33.95
N TYR A 480 -11.95 57.14 33.74
CA TYR A 480 -10.56 57.44 33.43
C TYR A 480 -10.42 58.18 32.10
N GLU A 481 -11.07 57.69 31.03
CA GLU A 481 -11.08 58.36 29.73
C GLU A 481 -11.71 59.77 29.81
N SER A 482 -12.81 59.92 30.56
CA SER A 482 -13.47 61.21 30.76
C SER A 482 -12.62 62.18 31.57
N ALA A 483 -11.89 61.70 32.59
CA ALA A 483 -10.94 62.51 33.35
C ALA A 483 -9.74 62.93 32.50
N LEU A 484 -9.17 62.01 31.71
CA LEU A 484 -8.08 62.32 30.77
C LEU A 484 -8.50 63.35 29.73
N LYS A 485 -9.70 63.22 29.15
CA LYS A 485 -10.22 64.17 28.16
C LYS A 485 -10.38 65.57 28.77
N ARG A 486 -10.96 65.67 29.99
CA ARG A 486 -11.05 66.93 30.73
C ARG A 486 -9.67 67.54 31.00
N MET A 487 -8.70 66.72 31.40
CA MET A 487 -7.32 67.17 31.63
C MET A 487 -6.66 67.68 30.33
N GLN A 488 -6.82 66.97 29.21
CA GLN A 488 -6.29 67.38 27.92
C GLN A 488 -6.90 68.71 27.43
N GLU A 489 -8.22 68.88 27.60
CA GLU A 489 -8.91 70.14 27.27
C GLU A 489 -8.41 71.29 28.15
N ALA A 490 -8.21 71.06 29.46
CA ALA A 490 -7.66 72.06 30.37
C ALA A 490 -6.22 72.45 29.97
N ILE A 491 -5.34 71.49 29.72
CA ILE A 491 -3.96 71.75 29.27
C ILE A 491 -3.96 72.55 27.97
N ARG A 492 -4.82 72.19 26.99
CA ARG A 492 -4.95 72.94 25.73
C ARG A 492 -5.38 74.39 25.98
N GLY A 493 -6.38 74.61 26.84
CA GLY A 493 -6.83 75.95 27.21
C GLY A 493 -5.76 76.79 27.91
N MET A 494 -4.87 76.18 28.71
CA MET A 494 -3.73 76.88 29.31
C MET A 494 -2.67 77.23 28.29
N LEU A 495 -2.35 76.31 27.37
CA LEU A 495 -1.39 76.54 26.29
C LEU A 495 -1.84 77.65 25.34
N ASP A 496 -3.14 77.83 25.13
CA ASP A 496 -3.70 78.92 24.31
C ASP A 496 -3.50 80.32 24.93
N ARG A 497 -3.20 80.41 26.24
CA ARG A 497 -2.88 81.68 26.92
C ARG A 497 -1.39 82.04 26.89
N LEU A 498 -0.54 81.14 26.40
CA LEU A 498 0.88 81.43 26.19
C LEU A 498 1.08 82.15 24.87
N ASP A 499 2.18 82.90 24.79
CA ASP A 499 2.57 83.53 23.52
C ASP A 499 2.93 82.44 22.50
N ASP A 500 2.72 82.67 21.19
CA ASP A 500 2.88 81.65 20.14
C ASP A 500 4.25 80.94 20.19
N ARG A 501 5.31 81.70 20.49
CA ARG A 501 6.68 81.16 20.64
C ARG A 501 6.85 80.29 21.88
N GLU A 502 6.23 80.67 22.99
CA GLU A 502 6.25 79.89 24.24
C GLU A 502 5.46 78.60 24.06
N LYS A 503 4.25 78.71 23.48
CA LYS A 503 3.40 77.57 23.16
C LYS A 503 4.12 76.57 22.27
N LEU A 504 4.76 77.02 21.19
CA LEU A 504 5.48 76.15 20.26
C LEU A 504 6.67 75.42 20.92
N ILE A 505 7.43 76.12 21.76
CA ILE A 505 8.55 75.52 22.50
C ILE A 505 8.03 74.48 23.49
N ILE A 506 6.99 74.79 24.27
CA ILE A 506 6.42 73.87 25.25
C ILE A 506 5.80 72.64 24.56
N THR A 507 4.98 72.83 23.53
CA THR A 507 4.33 71.70 22.84
C THR A 507 5.35 70.77 22.20
N SER A 508 6.38 71.32 21.56
CA SER A 508 7.42 70.51 20.90
C SER A 508 8.39 69.89 21.89
N ARG A 509 8.65 70.52 23.04
CA ARG A 509 9.57 70.01 24.06
C ARG A 509 9.00 68.80 24.79
N PHE A 510 7.71 68.83 25.10
CA PHE A 510 6.98 67.83 25.87
C PHE A 510 6.07 66.93 25.02
N GLY A 511 6.14 67.04 23.68
CA GLY A 511 5.39 66.18 22.76
C GLY A 511 3.86 66.32 22.87
N LEU A 512 3.36 67.50 23.23
CA LEU A 512 1.93 67.73 23.45
C LEU A 512 1.19 67.90 22.12
N GLY A 513 0.01 67.29 22.01
CA GLY A 513 -0.83 67.39 20.81
C GLY A 513 -0.41 66.48 19.65
N GLY A 514 0.31 65.38 19.94
CA GLY A 514 0.73 64.39 18.95
C GLY A 514 2.05 64.72 18.24
N THR A 515 2.79 65.72 18.72
CA THR A 515 4.14 66.02 18.25
C THR A 515 5.17 65.12 18.96
N SER A 516 6.30 64.84 18.31
CA SER A 516 7.42 64.17 18.95
C SER A 516 8.19 65.13 19.85
N GLU A 517 8.66 64.65 21.00
CA GLU A 517 9.52 65.41 21.89
C GLU A 517 10.82 65.82 21.18
N ARG A 518 11.17 67.11 21.30
CA ARG A 518 12.40 67.69 20.73
C ARG A 518 13.30 68.25 21.82
N THR A 519 14.61 68.14 21.61
CA THR A 519 15.60 68.71 22.53
C THR A 519 15.72 70.24 22.37
N LEU A 520 16.19 70.93 23.41
CA LEU A 520 16.43 72.39 23.36
C LEU A 520 17.40 72.80 22.25
N GLU A 521 18.35 71.93 21.89
CA GLU A 521 19.29 72.20 20.82
C GLU A 521 18.62 72.11 19.44
N GLN A 522 17.75 71.11 19.22
CA GLN A 522 16.97 70.98 18.00
C GLN A 522 16.01 72.16 17.80
N LEU A 523 15.31 72.56 18.86
CA LEU A 523 14.43 73.74 18.84
C LEU A 523 15.20 75.04 18.62
N GLY A 524 16.42 75.15 19.15
CA GLY A 524 17.28 76.31 18.93
C GLY A 524 17.69 76.43 17.46
N ARG A 525 18.08 75.31 16.83
CA ARG A 525 18.42 75.25 15.40
C ARG A 525 17.22 75.60 14.51
N GLU A 526 16.04 75.11 14.83
CA GLU A 526 14.79 75.36 14.07
C GLU A 526 14.32 76.81 14.17
N LEU A 527 14.37 77.39 15.38
CA LEU A 527 13.91 78.76 15.63
C LEU A 527 14.97 79.83 15.36
N GLY A 528 16.19 79.44 14.97
CA GLY A 528 17.31 80.35 14.71
C GLY A 528 17.81 81.08 15.96
N ILE A 529 17.70 80.44 17.14
CA ILE A 529 18.10 81.01 18.44
C ILE A 529 19.03 80.07 19.21
N THR A 530 19.77 80.61 20.18
CA THR A 530 20.68 79.78 21.00
C THR A 530 19.89 78.83 21.91
N LYS A 531 20.48 77.67 22.23
CA LYS A 531 19.92 76.69 23.18
C LYS A 531 19.52 77.34 24.51
N GLU A 532 20.35 78.24 25.04
CA GLU A 532 20.06 78.95 26.29
C GLU A 532 18.86 79.89 26.14
N ARG A 533 18.67 80.49 24.96
CA ARG A 533 17.48 81.30 24.70
C ARG A 533 16.20 80.46 24.67
N VAL A 534 16.24 79.26 24.09
CA VAL A 534 15.11 78.30 24.16
C VAL A 534 14.79 77.95 25.61
N ARG A 535 15.82 77.63 26.42
CA ARG A 535 15.66 77.29 27.85
C ARG A 535 15.02 78.43 28.66
N GLN A 536 15.41 79.68 28.40
CA GLN A 536 14.80 80.85 29.04
C GLN A 536 13.31 81.00 28.68
N ILE A 537 12.96 80.81 27.41
CA ILE A 537 11.57 80.89 26.94
C ILE A 537 10.74 79.73 27.51
N GLU A 538 11.30 78.52 27.55
CA GLU A 538 10.69 77.35 28.20
C GLU A 538 10.40 77.63 29.68
N SER A 539 11.41 78.05 30.46
CA SER A 539 11.25 78.34 31.89
C SER A 539 10.16 79.37 32.13
N ARG A 540 10.14 80.44 31.33
CA ARG A 540 9.11 81.49 31.43
C ARG A 540 7.72 80.98 31.07
N GLY A 541 7.61 80.13 30.03
CA GLY A 541 6.36 79.47 29.65
C GLY A 541 5.84 78.54 30.73
N VAL A 542 6.70 77.72 31.33
CA VAL A 542 6.35 76.83 32.46
C VAL A 542 5.90 77.63 33.68
N ASP A 543 6.58 78.73 34.02
CA ASP A 543 6.19 79.57 35.15
C ASP A 543 4.83 80.26 34.93
N LYS A 544 4.53 80.69 33.68
CA LYS A 544 3.19 81.18 33.32
C LYS A 544 2.13 80.09 33.45
N LEU A 545 2.39 78.87 32.95
CA LEU A 545 1.48 77.74 33.08
C LEU A 545 1.21 77.38 34.55
N ARG A 546 2.23 77.41 35.42
CA ARG A 546 2.07 77.18 36.87
C ARG A 546 1.14 78.20 37.52
N ARG A 547 1.26 79.48 37.15
CA ARG A 547 0.34 80.53 37.64
C ARG A 547 -1.09 80.29 37.17
N ILE A 548 -1.28 80.00 35.88
CA ILE A 548 -2.60 79.73 35.30
C ILE A 548 -3.26 78.51 35.96
N ALA A 549 -2.48 77.44 36.20
CA ALA A 549 -2.98 76.24 36.90
C ALA A 549 -3.43 76.54 38.33
N GLY A 550 -2.68 77.40 39.06
CA GLY A 550 -3.05 77.85 40.40
C GLY A 550 -4.33 78.70 40.43
N GLU A 551 -4.55 79.56 39.44
CA GLU A 551 -5.77 80.37 39.30
C GLU A 551 -7.02 79.52 39.03
N GLN A 552 -6.88 78.46 38.23
CA GLN A 552 -8.00 77.61 37.82
C GLN A 552 -8.34 76.51 38.83
N LYS A 553 -7.63 76.44 39.97
CA LYS A 553 -7.77 75.38 41.00
C LYS A 553 -7.85 73.98 40.36
N LEU A 554 -7.03 73.70 39.36
CA LEU A 554 -6.90 72.32 38.90
C LEU A 554 -6.16 71.55 39.98
N ASP A 555 -6.88 70.66 40.66
CA ASP A 555 -6.27 69.57 41.42
C ASP A 555 -5.57 68.66 40.41
N LEU A 556 -4.30 68.99 40.14
CA LEU A 556 -3.38 68.07 39.51
C LEU A 556 -3.13 66.97 40.55
N PRO A 557 -3.52 65.71 40.31
CA PRO A 557 -3.09 64.64 41.20
C PRO A 557 -1.57 64.67 41.20
N MET A 558 -0.95 64.97 42.34
CA MET A 558 0.47 64.75 42.49
C MET A 558 0.72 63.27 42.21
N LEU A 559 1.64 63.00 41.28
CA LEU A 559 2.11 61.66 40.93
C LEU A 559 2.46 60.83 42.16
#